data_AF-A0A841GNF9-F1
#
_entry.id   AF-A0A841GNF9-F1
#
_cell.length_a   1.000
_cell.length_b   1.000
_cell.length_c   1.000
_cell.angle_alpha   90.00
_cell.angle_beta   90.00
_cell.angle_gamma   90.00
#
_symmetry.space_group_name_H-M   'P 1'
#
loop_
_entity.id
_entity.type
_entity.pdbx_description
1 polymer ?
#
loop_
_entity_poly.entity_id
_entity_poly.type
_entity_poly.pdbx_seq_one_letter_code
_entity_poly.pdbx_strand_id
1 'polypeptide(L)'
;MWQKTGVLLLVIMLAGCAQETTAPALQPQGEYRLLPLETTQRQVNALLQGEQETLQSVQLHPDDVTPPVLFALAYQLGQQQHYHDAMFWFYTAQLRARSDANKALDSSVQAGVSRLSEQFGREISAYALSHPAEMEAAMIQALRRDKTAQRHYNPRWVALHGSDVLSRQEYAFMPMAYWPQIDRQTRREYARGFARLMVSLRQGSGLPLTD
;
A
#
# COMPACT_ATOMS: atom_id res chain seq x y z
N MET A 1 -21.40 -10.69 69.51
CA MET A 1 -21.34 -11.69 68.42
C MET A 1 -21.00 -10.97 67.13
N TRP A 2 -20.11 -11.58 66.34
CA TRP A 2 -19.40 -11.16 65.13
C TRP A 2 -20.04 -10.16 64.13
N GLN A 3 -19.21 -9.27 63.55
CA GLN A 3 -18.87 -9.12 62.10
C GLN A 3 -18.08 -7.80 61.90
N LYS A 4 -16.79 -7.82 61.51
CA LYS A 4 -16.17 -7.94 60.16
C LYS A 4 -16.08 -6.62 59.36
N THR A 5 -14.84 -6.34 58.91
CA THR A 5 -14.41 -5.61 57.69
C THR A 5 -14.65 -4.09 57.64
N GLY A 6 -13.77 -3.24 57.10
CA GLY A 6 -12.65 -3.49 56.19
C GLY A 6 -11.75 -2.26 55.95
N VAL A 7 -10.72 -2.54 55.17
CA VAL A 7 -9.55 -1.74 54.76
C VAL A 7 -9.95 -0.56 53.86
N LEU A 8 -9.25 0.58 53.99
CA LEU A 8 -9.09 1.53 52.90
C LEU A 8 -7.59 1.81 52.69
N LEU A 9 -7.00 1.06 51.76
CA LEU A 9 -5.65 1.29 51.27
C LEU A 9 -5.77 2.25 50.08
N LEU A 10 -5.13 3.42 50.22
CA LEU A 10 -5.07 4.45 49.19
C LEU A 10 -4.19 3.95 48.04
N VAL A 11 -4.79 3.53 46.92
CA VAL A 11 -4.07 3.23 45.69
C VAL A 11 -3.87 4.53 44.92
N ILE A 12 -2.66 5.07 44.95
CA ILE A 12 -2.23 6.16 44.07
C ILE A 12 -2.02 5.55 42.68
N MET A 13 -3.00 5.74 41.79
CA MET A 13 -2.85 5.48 40.36
C MET A 13 -1.89 6.53 39.78
N LEU A 14 -0.63 6.15 39.55
CA LEU A 14 0.27 6.89 38.68
C LEU A 14 -0.26 6.75 37.24
N ALA A 15 -0.93 7.79 36.76
CA ALA A 15 -1.22 7.97 35.34
C ALA A 15 0.10 8.20 34.61
N GLY A 16 0.73 7.11 34.16
CA GLY A 16 1.80 7.17 33.18
C GLY A 16 1.19 7.57 31.83
N CYS A 17 1.30 8.83 31.46
CA CYS A 17 1.13 9.26 30.08
C CYS A 17 2.20 8.55 29.25
N ALA A 18 1.83 7.48 28.56
CA ALA A 18 2.65 6.92 27.50
C ALA A 18 2.81 8.00 26.43
N GLN A 19 4.00 8.58 26.33
CA GLN A 19 4.37 9.42 25.19
C GLN A 19 4.34 8.54 23.95
N GLU A 20 3.45 8.84 23.01
CA GLU A 20 3.51 8.29 21.67
C GLU A 20 4.85 8.75 21.06
N THR A 21 5.83 7.84 21.04
CA THR A 21 7.09 8.06 20.37
C THR A 21 6.79 8.15 18.87
N THR A 22 6.62 9.37 18.38
CA THR A 22 6.56 9.64 16.94
C THR A 22 7.86 9.13 16.34
N ALA A 23 7.77 8.13 15.48
CA ALA A 23 8.94 7.61 14.78
C ALA A 23 9.65 8.79 14.08
N PRO A 24 10.98 8.92 14.20
CA PRO A 24 11.70 10.02 13.59
C PRO A 24 11.45 10.02 12.08
N ALA A 25 11.19 11.21 11.53
CA ALA A 25 10.95 11.37 10.10
C ALA A 25 12.14 10.82 9.31
N LEU A 26 11.87 10.05 8.25
CA LEU A 26 12.91 9.53 7.36
C LEU A 26 13.71 10.70 6.78
N GLN A 27 15.03 10.68 6.97
CA GLN A 27 15.96 11.63 6.37
C GLN A 27 16.90 10.87 5.43
N PRO A 28 16.49 10.68 4.15
CA PRO A 28 17.32 9.95 3.20
C PRO A 28 18.67 10.63 2.98
N GLN A 29 19.68 9.83 2.64
CA GLN A 29 21.03 10.31 2.33
C GLN A 29 21.44 9.86 0.92
N GLY A 30 22.52 10.44 0.38
CA GLY A 30 23.05 10.06 -0.93
C GLY A 30 22.01 10.17 -2.07
N GLU A 31 21.94 9.13 -2.91
CA GLU A 31 21.02 9.01 -4.04
C GLU A 31 19.54 8.98 -3.61
N TYR A 32 19.25 8.48 -2.41
CA TYR A 32 17.87 8.39 -1.93
C TYR A 32 17.20 9.77 -1.77
N ARG A 33 17.98 10.84 -1.59
CA ARG A 33 17.47 12.23 -1.55
C ARG A 33 16.91 12.72 -2.89
N LEU A 34 17.30 12.08 -3.98
CA LEU A 34 16.84 12.41 -5.33
C LEU A 34 15.49 11.75 -5.67
N LEU A 35 15.02 10.85 -4.79
CA LEU A 35 13.73 10.19 -4.97
C LEU A 35 12.58 11.14 -4.58
N PRO A 36 11.39 11.00 -5.19
CA PRO A 36 10.30 11.97 -5.08
C PRO A 36 9.52 11.86 -3.77
N LEU A 37 10.20 11.88 -2.62
CA LEU A 37 9.59 11.70 -1.30
C LEU A 37 8.62 12.84 -0.99
N GLU A 38 9.07 14.09 -1.05
CA GLU A 38 8.25 15.25 -0.68
C GLU A 38 7.03 15.44 -1.59
N THR A 39 7.21 15.28 -2.91
CA THR A 39 6.10 15.37 -3.87
C THR A 39 5.09 14.26 -3.64
N THR A 40 5.54 13.01 -3.48
CA THR A 40 4.66 11.88 -3.16
C THR A 40 3.89 12.14 -1.86
N GLN A 41 4.58 12.56 -0.81
CA GLN A 41 3.97 12.82 0.51
C GLN A 41 2.91 13.91 0.44
N ARG A 42 3.18 14.99 -0.31
CA ARG A 42 2.23 16.10 -0.50
C ARG A 42 0.95 15.62 -1.19
N GLN A 43 1.09 14.86 -2.28
CA GLN A 43 -0.07 14.33 -3.02
C GLN A 43 -0.86 13.33 -2.17
N VAL A 44 -0.19 12.45 -1.42
CA VAL A 44 -0.83 11.53 -0.48
C VAL A 44 -1.60 12.31 0.58
N ASN A 45 -0.99 13.31 1.22
CA ASN A 45 -1.64 14.11 2.25
C ASN A 45 -2.87 14.87 1.71
N ALA A 46 -2.76 15.48 0.52
CA ALA A 46 -3.87 16.14 -0.14
C ALA A 46 -5.05 15.20 -0.40
N LEU A 47 -4.78 13.97 -0.89
CA LEU A 47 -5.81 12.96 -1.10
C LEU A 47 -6.45 12.50 0.22
N LEU A 48 -5.66 12.30 1.27
CA LEU A 48 -6.15 11.93 2.60
C LEU A 48 -6.97 13.04 3.26
N GLN A 49 -6.73 14.30 2.91
CA GLN A 49 -7.54 15.45 3.32
C GLN A 49 -8.79 15.65 2.44
N GLY A 50 -8.94 14.84 1.39
CA GLY A 50 -10.08 14.88 0.48
C GLY A 50 -10.07 16.02 -0.52
N GLU A 51 -8.89 16.55 -0.86
CA GLU A 51 -8.74 17.59 -1.89
C GLU A 51 -9.17 17.08 -3.27
N GLN A 52 -10.29 17.61 -3.77
CA GLN A 52 -10.91 17.16 -5.02
C GLN A 52 -10.07 17.47 -6.27
N GLU A 53 -9.33 18.57 -6.27
CA GLU A 53 -8.44 18.92 -7.39
C GLU A 53 -7.32 17.88 -7.56
N THR A 54 -6.69 17.49 -6.45
CA THR A 54 -5.66 16.43 -6.46
C THR A 54 -6.26 15.09 -6.88
N LEU A 55 -7.46 14.73 -6.38
CA LEU A 55 -8.17 13.52 -6.78
C LEU A 55 -8.39 13.46 -8.30
N GLN A 56 -8.92 14.53 -8.90
CA GLN A 56 -9.17 14.61 -10.33
C GLN A 56 -7.87 14.58 -11.14
N SER A 57 -6.85 15.33 -10.71
CA SER A 57 -5.54 15.35 -11.38
C SER A 57 -4.92 13.96 -11.43
N VAL A 58 -4.98 13.19 -10.34
CA VAL A 58 -4.42 11.83 -10.30
C VAL A 58 -5.21 10.86 -11.17
N GLN A 59 -6.54 10.96 -11.21
CA GLN A 59 -7.37 10.13 -12.10
C GLN A 59 -7.10 10.39 -13.58
N LEU A 60 -6.82 11.65 -13.95
CA LEU A 60 -6.48 12.05 -15.32
C LEU A 60 -5.04 11.66 -15.71
N HIS A 61 -4.11 11.71 -14.76
CA HIS A 61 -2.68 11.47 -14.96
C HIS A 61 -2.12 10.34 -14.08
N PRO A 62 -2.73 9.13 -14.08
CA PRO A 62 -2.37 8.06 -13.16
C PRO A 62 -1.01 7.42 -13.47
N ASP A 63 -0.47 7.68 -14.66
CA ASP A 63 0.81 7.14 -15.12
C ASP A 63 2.01 8.02 -14.70
N ASP A 64 1.74 9.23 -14.23
CA ASP A 64 2.74 10.22 -13.84
C ASP A 64 3.03 10.20 -12.32
N VAL A 65 2.22 9.48 -11.54
CA VAL A 65 2.32 9.43 -10.08
C VAL A 65 2.83 8.09 -9.56
N THR A 66 3.49 8.13 -8.41
CA THR A 66 3.98 6.92 -7.75
C THR A 66 2.83 6.10 -7.12
N PRO A 67 2.98 4.77 -6.96
CA PRO A 67 1.97 3.92 -6.34
C PRO A 67 1.42 4.36 -4.98
N PRO A 68 2.18 4.95 -4.04
CA PRO A 68 1.61 5.51 -2.80
C PRO A 68 0.48 6.52 -3.04
N VAL A 69 0.59 7.34 -4.09
CA VAL A 69 -0.46 8.29 -4.48
C VAL A 69 -1.71 7.56 -4.98
N LEU A 70 -1.54 6.49 -5.76
CA LEU A 70 -2.65 5.66 -6.22
C LEU A 70 -3.33 4.89 -5.08
N PHE A 71 -2.56 4.47 -4.07
CA PHE A 71 -3.12 3.89 -2.83
C PHE A 71 -3.98 4.92 -2.08
N ALA A 72 -3.50 6.15 -1.93
CA ALA A 72 -4.26 7.23 -1.29
C ALA A 72 -5.53 7.60 -2.08
N LEU A 73 -5.46 7.60 -3.42
CA LEU A 73 -6.64 7.80 -4.28
C LEU A 73 -7.67 6.69 -4.04
N ALA A 74 -7.23 5.44 -4.04
CA ALA A 74 -8.10 4.29 -3.79
C ALA A 74 -8.79 4.38 -2.42
N TYR A 75 -8.02 4.73 -1.39
CA TYR A 75 -8.55 4.95 -0.04
C TYR A 75 -9.62 6.04 -0.04
N GLN A 76 -9.35 7.19 -0.65
CA GLN A 76 -10.29 8.30 -0.68
C GLN A 76 -11.59 7.96 -1.42
N LEU A 77 -11.51 7.21 -2.53
CA LEU A 77 -12.70 6.70 -3.23
C LEU A 77 -13.48 5.70 -2.36
N GLY A 78 -12.79 4.88 -1.57
CA GLY A 78 -13.40 3.99 -0.59
C GLY A 78 -14.18 4.74 0.49
N GLN A 79 -13.62 5.84 1.01
CA GLN A 79 -14.31 6.73 1.95
C GLN A 79 -15.57 7.36 1.34
N GLN A 80 -15.59 7.56 0.02
CA GLN A 80 -16.75 8.06 -0.74
C GLN A 80 -17.70 6.94 -1.18
N GLN A 81 -17.48 5.69 -0.73
CA GLN A 81 -18.28 4.51 -1.10
C GLN A 81 -18.27 4.19 -2.61
N HIS A 82 -17.31 4.73 -3.36
CA HIS A 82 -17.06 4.38 -4.76
C HIS A 82 -16.19 3.11 -4.84
N TYR A 83 -16.71 2.00 -4.29
CA TYR A 83 -15.91 0.80 -4.01
C TYR A 83 -15.31 0.12 -5.24
N HIS A 84 -16.02 0.11 -6.38
CA HIS A 84 -15.48 -0.45 -7.63
C HIS A 84 -14.22 0.31 -8.07
N ASP A 85 -14.29 1.65 -8.09
CA ASP A 85 -13.15 2.50 -8.47
C ASP A 85 -12.03 2.42 -7.44
N ALA A 86 -12.38 2.35 -6.15
CA ALA A 86 -11.42 2.13 -5.07
C ALA A 86 -10.65 0.82 -5.27
N MET A 87 -11.34 -0.30 -5.54
CA MET A 87 -10.71 -1.59 -5.85
C MET A 87 -9.84 -1.51 -7.11
N PHE A 88 -10.31 -0.87 -8.17
CA PHE A 88 -9.56 -0.70 -9.41
C PHE A 88 -8.23 0.03 -9.18
N TRP A 89 -8.25 1.17 -8.47
CA TRP A 89 -7.04 1.93 -8.17
C TRP A 89 -6.15 1.22 -7.15
N PHE A 90 -6.73 0.53 -6.17
CA PHE A 90 -5.98 -0.24 -5.18
C PHE A 90 -5.19 -1.39 -5.83
N TYR A 91 -5.82 -2.17 -6.72
CA TYR A 91 -5.14 -3.26 -7.43
C TYR A 91 -4.15 -2.74 -8.46
N THR A 92 -4.41 -1.59 -9.08
CA THR A 92 -3.45 -0.91 -9.95
C THR A 92 -2.21 -0.49 -9.15
N ALA A 93 -2.40 0.13 -7.98
CA ALA A 93 -1.31 0.53 -7.08
C ALA A 93 -0.48 -0.68 -6.62
N GLN A 94 -1.14 -1.75 -6.14
CA GLN A 94 -0.46 -2.98 -5.73
C GLN A 94 0.37 -3.61 -6.85
N LEU A 95 -0.21 -3.75 -8.04
CA LEU A 95 0.48 -4.34 -9.18
C LEU A 95 1.74 -3.55 -9.53
N ARG A 96 1.64 -2.22 -9.57
CA ARG A 96 2.77 -1.34 -9.86
C ARG A 96 3.82 -1.36 -8.76
N ALA A 97 3.41 -1.28 -7.49
CA ALA A 97 4.32 -1.29 -6.36
C ALA A 97 5.10 -2.61 -6.27
N ARG A 98 4.43 -3.76 -6.44
CA ARG A 98 5.11 -5.07 -6.50
C ARG A 98 6.05 -5.16 -7.69
N SER A 99 5.64 -4.63 -8.83
CA SER A 99 6.45 -4.61 -10.05
C SER A 99 7.70 -3.75 -9.87
N ASP A 100 7.62 -2.64 -9.13
CA ASP A 100 8.75 -1.78 -8.81
C ASP A 100 9.66 -2.41 -7.75
N ALA A 101 9.09 -3.02 -6.71
CA ALA A 101 9.84 -3.77 -5.70
C ALA A 101 10.60 -4.95 -6.31
N ASN A 102 10.03 -5.64 -7.32
CA ASN A 102 10.71 -6.73 -8.04
C ASN A 102 11.92 -6.26 -8.86
N LYS A 103 12.11 -4.95 -9.05
CA LYS A 103 13.30 -4.38 -9.67
C LYS A 103 14.39 -4.08 -8.63
N ALA A 104 14.05 -3.93 -7.35
CA ALA A 104 15.00 -3.62 -6.28
C ALA A 104 15.80 -4.86 -5.87
N LEU A 105 17.06 -4.66 -5.49
CA LEU A 105 17.94 -5.71 -4.95
C LEU A 105 17.94 -5.76 -3.42
N ASP A 106 17.41 -4.73 -2.76
CA ASP A 106 17.08 -4.78 -1.33
C ASP A 106 15.80 -5.63 -1.14
N SER A 107 15.95 -6.82 -0.52
CA SER A 107 14.85 -7.75 -0.32
C SER A 107 13.79 -7.25 0.67
N SER A 108 14.15 -6.32 1.56
CA SER A 108 13.22 -5.75 2.54
C SER A 108 12.16 -4.83 1.92
N VAL A 109 12.42 -4.32 0.70
CA VAL A 109 11.50 -3.47 -0.06
C VAL A 109 10.14 -4.14 -0.26
N GLN A 110 10.12 -5.47 -0.45
CA GLN A 110 8.88 -6.22 -0.62
C GLN A 110 7.99 -6.13 0.63
N ALA A 111 8.57 -6.30 1.82
CA ALA A 111 7.86 -6.14 3.08
C ALA A 111 7.37 -4.69 3.28
N GLY A 112 8.16 -3.71 2.84
CA GLY A 112 7.75 -2.31 2.81
C GLY A 112 6.52 -2.05 1.94
N VAL A 113 6.46 -2.65 0.75
CA VAL A 113 5.29 -2.57 -0.14
C VAL A 113 4.08 -3.30 0.44
N SER A 114 4.24 -4.44 1.11
CA SER A 114 3.13 -5.12 1.80
C SER A 114 2.51 -4.23 2.87
N ARG A 115 3.33 -3.65 3.76
CA ARG A 115 2.86 -2.72 4.80
C ARG A 115 2.14 -1.50 4.20
N LEU A 116 2.66 -0.95 3.10
CA LEU A 116 2.00 0.15 2.39
C LEU A 116 0.62 -0.28 1.87
N SER A 117 0.51 -1.46 1.26
CA SER A 117 -0.77 -1.98 0.77
C SER A 117 -1.77 -2.23 1.91
N GLU A 118 -1.31 -2.75 3.04
CA GLU A 118 -2.15 -3.00 4.23
C GLU A 118 -2.69 -1.69 4.81
N GLN A 119 -1.86 -0.65 4.90
CA GLN A 119 -2.22 0.66 5.44
C GLN A 119 -3.44 1.27 4.74
N PHE A 120 -3.49 1.22 3.41
CA PHE A 120 -4.58 1.81 2.62
C PHE A 120 -5.71 0.81 2.30
N GLY A 121 -5.44 -0.48 2.44
CA GLY A 121 -6.26 -1.53 1.84
C GLY A 121 -7.31 -2.17 2.74
N ARG A 122 -7.32 -1.89 4.05
CA ARG A 122 -8.13 -2.67 5.02
C ARG A 122 -9.62 -2.70 4.67
N GLU A 123 -10.24 -1.54 4.49
CA GLU A 123 -11.68 -1.44 4.19
C GLU A 123 -12.00 -1.91 2.77
N ILE A 124 -11.16 -1.53 1.80
CA ILE A 124 -11.32 -1.94 0.39
C ILE A 124 -11.26 -3.48 0.28
N SER A 125 -10.34 -4.12 1.00
CA SER A 125 -10.18 -5.57 0.98
C SER A 125 -11.35 -6.27 1.66
N ALA A 126 -11.86 -5.74 2.77
CA ALA A 126 -13.05 -6.28 3.43
C ALA A 126 -14.30 -6.19 2.53
N TYR A 127 -14.50 -5.07 1.83
CA TYR A 127 -15.56 -4.93 0.85
C TYR A 127 -15.38 -5.92 -0.32
N ALA A 128 -14.17 -5.98 -0.90
CA ALA A 128 -13.87 -6.85 -2.02
C ALA A 128 -14.15 -8.34 -1.73
N LEU A 129 -13.79 -8.82 -0.54
CA LEU A 129 -14.02 -10.20 -0.12
C LEU A 129 -15.52 -10.54 0.06
N SER A 130 -16.35 -9.55 0.42
CA SER A 130 -17.80 -9.70 0.49
C SER A 130 -18.50 -9.51 -0.87
N HIS A 131 -17.81 -8.93 -1.86
CA HIS A 131 -18.31 -8.64 -3.20
C HIS A 131 -17.40 -9.23 -4.29
N PRO A 132 -17.23 -10.57 -4.36
CA PRO A 132 -16.23 -11.22 -5.21
C PRO A 132 -16.42 -10.94 -6.71
N ALA A 133 -17.66 -10.75 -7.19
CA ALA A 133 -17.92 -10.41 -8.59
C ALA A 133 -17.42 -9.00 -8.95
N GLU A 134 -17.63 -8.02 -8.08
CA GLU A 134 -17.13 -6.65 -8.27
C GLU A 134 -15.60 -6.60 -8.16
N MET A 135 -15.04 -7.34 -7.19
CA MET A 135 -13.61 -7.53 -7.04
C MET A 135 -12.97 -8.09 -8.32
N GLU A 136 -13.57 -9.12 -8.93
CA GLU A 136 -13.11 -9.70 -10.20
C GLU A 136 -13.18 -8.70 -11.35
N ALA A 137 -14.27 -7.94 -11.46
CA ALA A 137 -14.42 -6.92 -12.48
C ALA A 137 -13.33 -5.83 -12.37
N ALA A 138 -13.11 -5.31 -11.16
CA ALA A 138 -12.09 -4.29 -10.88
C ALA A 138 -10.67 -4.80 -11.16
N MET A 139 -10.36 -6.04 -10.78
CA MET A 139 -9.06 -6.66 -11.06
C MET A 139 -8.79 -6.85 -12.56
N ILE A 140 -9.78 -7.34 -13.31
CA ILE A 140 -9.67 -7.51 -14.76
C ILE A 140 -9.41 -6.14 -15.42
N GLN A 141 -10.10 -5.10 -14.95
CA GLN A 141 -9.89 -3.73 -15.43
C GLN A 141 -8.47 -3.24 -15.13
N ALA A 142 -7.97 -3.43 -13.90
CA ALA A 142 -6.61 -3.05 -13.50
C ALA A 142 -5.54 -3.76 -14.36
N LEU A 143 -5.65 -5.08 -14.54
CA LEU A 143 -4.72 -5.88 -15.35
C LEU A 143 -4.71 -5.44 -16.82
N ARG A 144 -5.89 -5.13 -17.38
CA ARG A 144 -6.05 -4.65 -18.76
C ARG A 144 -5.42 -3.27 -18.93
N ARG A 145 -5.73 -2.33 -18.04
CA ARG A 145 -5.19 -0.96 -18.07
C ARG A 145 -3.67 -0.95 -17.94
N ASP A 146 -3.12 -1.71 -17.01
CA ASP A 146 -1.67 -1.72 -16.79
C ASP A 146 -0.92 -2.38 -17.96
N LYS A 147 -1.57 -3.21 -18.78
CA LYS A 147 -0.93 -3.89 -19.94
C LYS A 147 -0.50 -2.89 -21.02
N THR A 148 -1.22 -1.78 -21.14
CA THR A 148 -0.97 -0.73 -22.12
C THR A 148 -0.42 0.55 -21.49
N ALA A 149 -0.22 0.58 -20.16
CA ALA A 149 0.26 1.74 -19.44
C ALA A 149 1.73 2.03 -19.76
N GLN A 150 2.05 3.31 -19.92
CA GLN A 150 3.43 3.80 -19.96
C GLN A 150 3.67 4.57 -18.66
N ARG A 151 4.44 3.99 -17.73
CA ARG A 151 4.69 4.58 -16.41
C ARG A 151 5.80 5.63 -16.54
N HIS A 152 5.51 6.89 -16.21
CA HIS A 152 6.46 8.00 -16.37
C HIS A 152 7.19 8.37 -15.07
N TYR A 153 6.73 7.85 -13.94
CA TYR A 153 7.42 8.03 -12.66
C TYR A 153 8.67 7.14 -12.53
N ASN A 154 9.62 7.53 -11.68
CA ASN A 154 10.82 6.75 -11.41
C ASN A 154 10.50 5.55 -10.49
N PRO A 155 10.60 4.28 -10.94
CA PRO A 155 10.23 3.11 -10.12
C PRO A 155 11.14 2.92 -8.90
N ARG A 156 12.28 3.62 -8.84
CA ARG A 156 13.18 3.58 -7.69
C ARG A 156 12.63 4.24 -6.43
N TRP A 157 11.48 4.94 -6.51
CA TRP A 157 10.75 5.45 -5.35
C TRP A 157 10.60 4.39 -4.25
N VAL A 158 10.42 3.13 -4.66
CA VAL A 158 10.15 1.99 -3.78
C VAL A 158 11.32 1.70 -2.83
N ALA A 159 12.53 2.15 -3.15
CA ALA A 159 13.70 2.00 -2.28
C ALA A 159 13.56 2.76 -0.95
N LEU A 160 12.70 3.78 -0.88
CA LEU A 160 12.36 4.48 0.36
C LEU A 160 11.57 3.60 1.35
N HIS A 161 11.09 2.43 0.92
CA HIS A 161 10.36 1.46 1.74
C HIS A 161 11.23 0.26 2.16
N GLY A 162 12.49 0.22 1.73
CA GLY A 162 13.48 -0.78 2.16
C GLY A 162 14.24 -0.36 3.41
N SER A 163 14.99 -1.27 4.01
CA SER A 163 15.86 -1.01 5.15
C SER A 163 17.20 -0.38 4.75
N ASP A 164 17.64 -0.59 3.50
CA ASP A 164 18.92 -0.04 3.04
C ASP A 164 18.96 1.49 3.09
N VAL A 165 17.82 2.19 2.97
CA VAL A 165 17.72 3.66 3.09
C VAL A 165 18.23 4.20 4.43
N LEU A 166 18.24 3.36 5.48
CA LEU A 166 18.67 3.75 6.83
C LEU A 166 20.19 3.67 7.00
N SER A 167 20.89 2.94 6.14
CA SER A 167 22.31 2.59 6.33
C SER A 167 23.19 2.79 5.10
N ARG A 168 22.59 2.92 3.91
CA ARG A 168 23.28 3.08 2.63
C ARG A 168 22.98 4.43 2.01
N GLN A 169 23.90 4.88 1.16
CA GLN A 169 23.75 6.11 0.38
C GLN A 169 23.29 5.86 -1.06
N GLU A 170 23.38 4.62 -1.54
CA GLU A 170 23.05 4.23 -2.91
C GLU A 170 22.02 3.10 -2.89
N TYR A 171 21.06 3.16 -3.79
CA TYR A 171 20.08 2.08 -3.95
C TYR A 171 20.54 1.09 -5.03
N ALA A 172 20.17 -0.18 -4.87
CA ALA A 172 20.55 -1.23 -5.80
C ALA A 172 19.33 -1.78 -6.55
N PHE A 173 19.40 -1.80 -7.88
CA PHE A 173 18.32 -2.26 -8.76
C PHE A 173 18.86 -3.16 -9.87
N MET A 174 18.02 -4.05 -10.37
CA MET A 174 18.24 -4.79 -11.60
C MET A 174 18.50 -3.82 -12.76
N PRO A 175 19.36 -4.17 -13.74
CA PRO A 175 19.59 -3.33 -14.92
C PRO A 175 18.29 -3.01 -15.66
N MET A 176 18.16 -1.77 -16.16
CA MET A 176 16.92 -1.27 -16.78
C MET A 176 16.44 -2.10 -17.96
N ALA A 177 17.35 -2.77 -18.68
CA ALA A 177 17.02 -3.68 -19.78
C ALA A 177 16.09 -4.84 -19.35
N TYR A 178 16.12 -5.24 -18.08
CA TYR A 178 15.26 -6.30 -17.54
C TYR A 178 13.89 -5.81 -17.07
N TRP A 179 13.69 -4.50 -16.88
CA TRP A 179 12.45 -3.97 -16.29
C TRP A 179 11.19 -4.33 -17.07
N PRO A 180 11.14 -4.26 -18.42
CA PRO A 180 9.97 -4.69 -19.17
C PRO A 180 9.62 -6.17 -18.97
N GLN A 181 10.62 -7.04 -18.76
CA GLN A 181 10.40 -8.44 -18.44
C GLN A 181 9.80 -8.59 -17.03
N ILE A 182 10.35 -7.87 -16.04
CA ILE A 182 9.87 -7.86 -14.66
C ILE A 182 8.41 -7.39 -14.59
N ASP A 183 8.04 -6.35 -15.34
CA ASP A 183 6.67 -5.83 -15.39
C ASP A 183 5.70 -6.90 -15.94
N ARG A 184 6.07 -7.56 -17.05
CA ARG A 184 5.25 -8.65 -17.64
C ARG A 184 5.14 -9.84 -16.69
N GLN A 185 6.23 -10.22 -16.03
CA GLN A 185 6.23 -11.34 -15.10
C GLN A 185 5.35 -11.06 -13.89
N THR A 186 5.51 -9.87 -13.27
CA THR A 186 4.71 -9.45 -12.13
C THR A 186 3.22 -9.47 -12.46
N ARG A 187 2.82 -8.93 -13.62
CA ARG A 187 1.41 -8.97 -14.08
C ARG A 187 0.87 -10.40 -14.16
N ARG A 188 1.64 -11.33 -14.73
CA ARG A 188 1.22 -12.74 -14.87
C ARG A 188 1.08 -13.41 -13.51
N GLU A 189 2.03 -13.20 -12.61
CA GLU A 189 2.01 -13.77 -11.27
C GLU A 189 0.87 -13.20 -10.43
N TYR A 190 0.64 -11.89 -10.52
CA TYR A 190 -0.47 -11.21 -9.87
C TYR A 190 -1.82 -11.76 -10.36
N ALA A 191 -2.00 -11.89 -11.68
CA ALA A 191 -3.21 -12.49 -12.26
C ALA A 191 -3.43 -13.95 -11.83
N ARG A 192 -2.36 -14.76 -11.76
CA ARG A 192 -2.43 -16.14 -11.27
C ARG A 192 -2.77 -16.23 -9.78
N GLY A 193 -2.19 -15.34 -8.97
CA GLY A 193 -2.52 -15.23 -7.55
C GLY A 193 -4.00 -14.92 -7.35
N PHE A 194 -4.50 -13.92 -8.09
CA PHE A 194 -5.91 -13.54 -8.06
C PHE A 194 -6.84 -14.66 -8.52
N ALA A 195 -6.52 -15.35 -9.63
CA ALA A 195 -7.34 -16.46 -10.11
C ALA A 195 -7.47 -17.58 -9.06
N ARG A 196 -6.38 -17.89 -8.33
CA ARG A 196 -6.41 -18.85 -7.21
C ARG A 196 -7.32 -18.39 -6.07
N LEU A 197 -7.25 -17.11 -5.71
CA LEU A 197 -8.16 -16.53 -4.72
C LEU A 197 -9.63 -16.65 -5.15
N MET A 198 -9.96 -16.31 -6.41
CA MET A 198 -11.33 -16.41 -6.93
C MET A 198 -11.87 -17.85 -6.91
N VAL A 199 -11.03 -18.84 -7.21
CA VAL A 199 -11.40 -20.26 -7.09
C VAL A 199 -11.74 -20.61 -5.63
N SER A 200 -10.90 -20.20 -4.68
CA SER A 200 -11.14 -20.46 -3.25
C SER A 200 -12.45 -19.81 -2.75
N LEU A 201 -12.72 -18.56 -3.14
CA LEU A 201 -13.95 -17.85 -2.76
C LEU A 201 -15.20 -18.55 -3.31
N ARG A 202 -15.17 -19.04 -4.55
CA ARG A 202 -16.30 -19.76 -5.18
C ARG A 202 -16.54 -21.14 -4.58
N GLN A 203 -15.49 -21.81 -4.11
CA GLN A 203 -15.57 -23.15 -3.52
C GLN A 203 -16.02 -23.14 -2.06
N GLY A 204 -16.29 -21.96 -1.46
CA GLY A 204 -16.62 -21.83 -0.04
C GLY A 204 -15.52 -22.36 0.89
N SER A 205 -14.33 -22.58 0.34
CA SER A 205 -13.16 -23.03 1.09
C SER A 205 -12.66 -21.81 1.83
N GLY A 206 -13.15 -21.63 3.06
CA GLY A 206 -12.67 -20.60 3.96
C GLY A 206 -11.16 -20.69 4.02
N LEU A 207 -10.48 -19.76 3.34
CA LEU A 207 -9.07 -19.54 3.59
C LEU A 207 -8.98 -19.16 5.07
N PRO A 208 -8.10 -19.79 5.86
CA PRO A 208 -7.71 -19.20 7.13
C PRO A 208 -7.15 -17.82 6.79
N LEU A 209 -7.82 -16.77 7.28
CA LEU A 209 -7.30 -15.41 7.23
C LEU A 209 -6.25 -15.22 8.32
N THR A 210 -5.16 -15.99 8.25
CA THR A 210 -3.95 -15.78 9.06
C THR A 210 -2.77 -16.44 8.34
N ASP A 211 -1.68 -15.69 8.23
CA ASP A 211 -0.33 -16.20 8.02
C ASP A 211 0.02 -17.34 9.01
#